data_AF-V9DZJ4-F1
#
_entry.id   AF-V9DZJ4-F1
#
_cell.length_a   1.000
_cell.length_b   1.000
_cell.length_c   1.000
_cell.angle_alpha   90.00
_cell.angle_beta   90.00
_cell.angle_gamma   90.00
#
_symmetry.space_group_name_H-M   'P 1'
#
loop_
_entity.id
_entity.type
_entity.pdbx_description
1 polymer ?
#
loop_
_entity_poly.entity_id
_entity_poly.type
_entity_poly.pdbx_seq_one_letter_code
_entity_poly.pdbx_strand_id
1 'polypeptide(L)'
;MLEEKGICGNGITQQQLEETMRKILGERAETPSSHDESERSRITSRTTVHFWPSDGKLHTLPETFEFPSTDVLHAWLMWRFGNEGMGFPPLKSVSTSDLSTRKKRQTYSEWSVMMQHISQAVERCTGKALPTSMTQQQATALCITGVNSLRLGGASRRQRATQLKITTMLRLVREAKHVERNTHT
;
A
#
# COMPACT_ATOMS: atom_id res chain seq x y z
N MET A 1 8.53 -63.03 16.13
CA MET A 1 7.32 -62.35 15.63
C MET A 1 7.28 -61.02 16.36
N LEU A 2 7.63 -59.91 15.69
CA LEU A 2 7.81 -58.61 16.33
C LEU A 2 6.43 -57.96 16.58
N GLU A 3 6.17 -57.57 17.82
CA GLU A 3 5.03 -56.75 18.20
C GLU A 3 5.35 -55.28 17.89
N GLU A 4 4.71 -54.73 16.86
CA GLU A 4 4.83 -53.33 16.49
C GLU A 4 3.77 -52.50 17.21
N LYS A 5 4.19 -51.70 18.19
CA LYS A 5 3.37 -50.68 18.83
C LYS A 5 3.11 -49.54 17.84
N GLY A 6 1.94 -49.52 17.22
CA GLY A 6 1.43 -48.38 16.48
C GLY A 6 0.87 -47.30 17.41
N ILE A 7 1.72 -46.35 17.80
CA ILE A 7 1.28 -45.02 18.27
C ILE A 7 0.86 -44.24 17.02
N CYS A 8 -0.42 -43.91 16.89
CA CYS A 8 -0.93 -42.96 15.89
C CYS A 8 -2.25 -42.43 16.47
N GLY A 9 -2.41 -41.16 16.82
CA GLY A 9 -2.07 -39.96 16.06
C GLY A 9 -3.32 -39.10 16.15
N ASN A 10 -3.34 -38.17 17.11
CA ASN A 10 -4.51 -37.41 17.52
C ASN A 10 -4.82 -36.35 16.44
N GLY A 11 -5.32 -36.77 15.29
CA GLY A 11 -5.75 -35.89 14.22
C GLY A 11 -7.18 -35.42 14.49
N ILE A 12 -7.37 -34.11 14.65
CA ILE A 12 -8.69 -33.51 14.65
C ILE A 12 -9.33 -33.84 13.30
N THR A 13 -10.47 -34.53 13.30
CA THR A 13 -11.15 -34.89 12.07
C THR A 13 -11.80 -33.66 11.44
N GLN A 14 -11.95 -33.64 10.11
CA GLN A 14 -12.64 -32.55 9.41
C GLN A 14 -14.03 -32.27 10.00
N GLN A 15 -14.72 -33.32 10.45
CA GLN A 15 -16.03 -33.22 11.09
C GLN A 15 -15.97 -32.44 12.40
N GLN A 16 -14.95 -32.67 13.24
CA GLN A 16 -14.75 -31.92 14.48
C GLN A 16 -14.45 -30.44 14.21
N LEU A 17 -13.71 -30.12 13.15
CA LEU A 17 -13.47 -28.74 12.75
C LEU A 17 -14.77 -28.05 12.29
N GLU A 18 -15.53 -28.71 11.42
CA GLU A 18 -16.79 -28.16 10.90
C GLU A 18 -17.86 -27.98 11.99
N GLU A 19 -17.93 -28.91 12.95
CA GLU A 19 -18.85 -28.84 14.08
C GLU A 19 -18.48 -27.70 15.04
N THR A 20 -17.18 -27.51 15.30
CA THR A 20 -16.68 -26.39 16.11
C THR A 20 -17.00 -25.05 15.44
N MET A 21 -16.81 -24.93 14.12
CA MET A 21 -17.15 -23.70 13.39
C MET A 21 -18.64 -23.40 13.42
N ARG A 22 -19.51 -24.42 13.24
CA ARG A 22 -20.97 -24.25 13.32
C ARG A 22 -21.40 -23.81 14.72
N LYS A 23 -20.81 -24.36 15.78
CA LYS A 23 -21.10 -24.00 17.16
C LYS A 23 -20.76 -22.53 17.44
N ILE A 24 -19.57 -22.08 17.03
CA ILE A 24 -19.14 -20.68 17.22
C ILE A 24 -20.04 -19.70 16.45
N LEU A 25 -20.49 -20.07 15.25
CA LEU A 25 -21.38 -19.24 14.45
C LEU A 25 -22.82 -19.22 15.01
N GLY A 26 -23.29 -20.32 15.58
CA GLY A 26 -24.61 -20.43 16.20
C GLY A 26 -24.72 -19.71 17.55
N GLU A 27 -23.65 -19.71 18.35
CA GLU A 27 -23.63 -19.07 19.69
C GLU A 27 -23.67 -17.54 19.63
N ARG A 28 -23.44 -16.91 18.47
CA ARG A 28 -23.46 -15.44 18.33
C ARG A 28 -24.84 -14.84 18.05
N ALA A 29 -25.89 -15.68 17.90
CA ALA A 29 -27.21 -15.21 17.49
C ALA A 29 -28.13 -14.76 18.65
N GLU A 30 -27.76 -14.99 19.92
CA GLU A 30 -28.68 -14.84 21.06
C GLU A 30 -28.09 -13.95 22.19
N THR A 31 -27.79 -12.68 21.90
CA THR A 31 -27.77 -11.62 22.94
C THR A 31 -28.22 -10.29 22.34
N PRO A 32 -29.42 -9.77 22.65
CA PRO A 32 -29.77 -8.39 22.36
C PRO A 32 -29.16 -7.51 23.45
N SER A 33 -27.91 -7.05 23.24
CA SER A 33 -27.29 -6.03 24.08
C SER A 33 -27.33 -4.69 23.34
N SER A 34 -27.96 -3.72 23.97
CA SER A 34 -28.18 -2.34 23.54
C SER A 34 -26.88 -1.53 23.46
N HIS A 35 -25.98 -1.92 22.55
CA HIS A 35 -24.70 -1.26 22.28
C HIS A 35 -24.49 -0.96 20.78
N ASP A 36 -25.56 -0.96 19.99
CA ASP A 36 -25.56 -1.03 18.52
C ASP A 36 -25.48 0.33 17.79
N GLU A 37 -24.79 1.34 18.34
CA GLU A 37 -24.48 2.56 17.57
C GLU A 37 -22.99 2.91 17.53
N SER A 38 -22.16 2.42 18.47
CA SER A 38 -20.74 2.79 18.50
C SER A 38 -19.83 1.81 17.75
N GLU A 39 -20.26 0.57 17.55
CA GLU A 39 -19.39 -0.48 16.98
C GLU A 39 -19.46 -0.57 15.44
N ARG A 40 -20.49 0.01 14.82
CA ARG A 40 -20.63 0.10 13.35
C ARG A 40 -19.65 1.09 12.70
N SER A 41 -18.95 1.91 13.48
CA SER A 41 -17.90 2.82 12.97
C SER A 41 -16.51 2.18 12.90
N ARG A 42 -16.34 0.93 13.35
CA ARG A 42 -15.13 0.13 13.08
C ARG A 42 -15.35 -0.72 11.84
N ILE A 43 -15.64 -0.09 10.71
CA ILE A 43 -15.31 -0.72 9.43
C ILE A 43 -13.78 -0.71 9.37
N THR A 44 -13.14 -1.66 10.04
CA THR A 44 -11.75 -2.01 9.79
C THR A 44 -11.67 -2.26 8.30
N SER A 45 -10.96 -1.41 7.55
CA SER A 45 -10.73 -1.58 6.12
C SER A 45 -10.35 -3.05 5.89
N ARG A 46 -11.25 -3.84 5.30
CA ARG A 46 -11.02 -5.27 5.10
C ARG A 46 -9.84 -5.37 4.16
N THR A 47 -8.67 -5.72 4.70
CA THR A 47 -7.46 -5.89 3.92
C THR A 47 -7.61 -7.21 3.18
N THR A 48 -7.74 -7.13 1.86
CA THR A 48 -7.74 -8.33 1.01
C THR A 48 -6.37 -8.99 1.11
N VAL A 49 -6.36 -10.30 1.33
CA VAL A 49 -5.14 -11.11 1.36
C VAL A 49 -5.17 -12.14 0.25
N HIS A 50 -3.99 -12.45 -0.30
CA HIS A 50 -3.78 -13.35 -1.41
C HIS A 50 -2.78 -14.43 -1.02
N PHE A 51 -3.11 -15.69 -1.25
CA PHE A 51 -2.17 -16.79 -1.08
C PHE A 51 -1.26 -16.91 -2.31
N TRP A 52 0.05 -16.92 -2.10
CA TRP A 52 1.03 -17.11 -3.16
C TRP A 52 1.52 -18.57 -3.16
N PRO A 53 1.22 -19.34 -4.21
CA PRO A 53 1.68 -20.73 -4.30
C PRO A 53 3.21 -20.85 -4.39
N SER A 54 3.91 -19.81 -4.84
CA SER A 54 5.37 -19.82 -5.04
C SER A 54 6.18 -19.84 -3.75
N ASP A 55 5.67 -19.24 -2.67
CA ASP A 55 6.34 -19.22 -1.37
C ASP A 55 5.47 -19.73 -0.20
N GLY A 56 4.21 -20.07 -0.47
CA GLY A 56 3.27 -20.63 0.48
C GLY A 56 2.77 -19.64 1.53
N LYS A 57 2.83 -18.33 1.28
CA LYS A 57 2.47 -17.29 2.25
C LYS A 57 1.28 -16.44 1.82
N LEU A 58 0.74 -15.71 2.80
CA LEU A 58 -0.31 -14.72 2.59
C LEU A 58 0.31 -13.34 2.37
N HIS A 59 -0.17 -12.64 1.35
CA HIS A 59 0.32 -11.35 0.91
C HIS A 59 -0.82 -10.35 0.74
N THR A 60 -0.49 -9.06 0.84
CA THR A 60 -1.46 -7.97 0.67
C THR A 60 -1.72 -7.61 -0.80
N LEU A 61 -0.93 -8.17 -1.72
CA LEU A 61 -1.09 -8.03 -3.17
C LEU A 61 -1.11 -9.41 -3.82
N PRO A 62 -1.82 -9.58 -4.95
CA PRO A 62 -1.74 -10.80 -5.72
C PRO A 62 -0.34 -10.93 -6.35
N GLU A 63 0.12 -12.17 -6.55
CA GLU A 63 1.44 -12.46 -7.11
C GLU A 63 1.64 -11.85 -8.51
N THR A 64 0.53 -11.75 -9.25
CA THR A 64 0.39 -11.18 -10.59
C THR A 64 0.31 -9.66 -10.61
N PHE A 65 0.35 -8.98 -9.46
CA PHE A 65 0.30 -7.51 -9.40
C PHE A 65 1.41 -6.87 -10.24
N GLU A 66 1.05 -5.90 -11.09
CA GLU A 66 2.00 -5.12 -11.87
C GLU A 66 1.83 -3.63 -11.58
N PHE A 67 2.95 -2.92 -11.47
CA PHE A 67 2.91 -1.46 -11.38
C PHE A 67 2.50 -0.87 -12.73
N PRO A 68 1.48 -0.01 -12.79
CA PRO A 68 1.08 0.62 -14.04
C PRO A 68 2.13 1.65 -14.48
N SER A 69 2.32 1.78 -15.80
CA SER A 69 3.06 2.92 -16.36
C SER A 69 2.17 4.16 -16.26
N THR A 70 2.33 4.92 -15.17
CA THR A 70 1.44 6.04 -14.86
C THR A 70 2.18 7.34 -14.55
N ASP A 71 1.41 8.42 -14.45
CA ASP A 71 1.90 9.74 -14.06
C ASP A 71 2.07 9.86 -12.53
N VAL A 72 2.71 10.95 -12.09
CA VAL A 72 3.00 11.18 -10.67
C VAL A 72 1.71 11.30 -9.85
N LEU A 73 0.68 11.96 -10.37
CA LEU A 73 -0.55 12.19 -9.64
C LEU A 73 -1.29 10.88 -9.37
N HIS A 74 -1.44 10.04 -10.39
CA HIS A 74 -2.10 8.75 -10.25
C HIS A 74 -1.28 7.80 -9.37
N ALA A 75 0.05 7.80 -9.50
CA ALA A 75 0.92 7.06 -8.58
C ALA A 75 0.76 7.53 -7.13
N TRP A 76 0.64 8.85 -6.90
CA TRP A 76 0.37 9.42 -5.57
C TRP A 76 -0.97 8.95 -5.00
N LEU A 77 -2.02 8.95 -5.81
CA LEU A 77 -3.34 8.48 -5.38
C LEU A 77 -3.31 6.99 -5.02
N MET A 78 -2.70 6.12 -5.83
CA MET A 78 -2.51 4.71 -5.46
C MET A 78 -1.66 4.54 -4.20
N TRP A 79 -0.65 5.38 -4.01
CA TRP A 79 0.17 5.34 -2.79
C TRP A 79 -0.66 5.62 -1.53
N ARG A 80 -1.61 6.55 -1.62
CA ARG A 80 -2.42 7.00 -0.49
C ARG A 80 -3.66 6.15 -0.26
N PHE A 81 -4.31 5.67 -1.32
CA PHE A 81 -5.64 5.05 -1.27
C PHE A 81 -5.69 3.64 -1.84
N GLY A 82 -4.69 3.21 -2.61
CA GLY A 82 -4.71 1.92 -3.27
C GLY A 82 -5.73 1.88 -4.40
N ASN A 83 -6.36 0.73 -4.59
CA ASN A 83 -7.46 0.53 -5.54
C ASN A 83 -8.45 -0.48 -4.95
N GLU A 84 -9.48 0.03 -4.27
CA GLU A 84 -10.51 -0.80 -3.64
C GLU A 84 -11.23 -1.71 -4.63
N GLY A 85 -11.47 -1.25 -5.87
CA GLY A 85 -12.13 -2.04 -6.90
C GLY A 85 -11.33 -3.28 -7.32
N MET A 86 -10.01 -3.27 -7.15
CA MET A 86 -9.14 -4.42 -7.35
C MET A 86 -8.69 -5.08 -6.03
N GLY A 87 -9.20 -4.60 -4.89
CA GLY A 87 -8.80 -5.05 -3.56
C GLY A 87 -7.36 -4.68 -3.17
N PHE A 88 -6.73 -3.73 -3.87
CA PHE A 88 -5.35 -3.34 -3.56
C PHE A 88 -5.33 -2.32 -2.43
N PRO A 89 -4.56 -2.56 -1.35
CA PRO A 89 -4.41 -1.59 -0.28
C PRO A 89 -3.64 -0.35 -0.76
N PRO A 90 -3.65 0.74 0.02
CA PRO A 90 -2.69 1.83 -0.16
C PRO A 90 -1.26 1.30 -0.31
N LEU A 91 -0.56 1.67 -1.37
CA LEU A 91 0.79 1.13 -1.60
C LEU A 91 1.75 1.50 -0.46
N LYS A 92 1.50 2.60 0.28
CA LYS A 92 2.28 2.96 1.47
C LYS A 92 2.24 1.92 2.60
N SER A 93 1.24 1.03 2.64
CA SER A 93 1.13 -0.04 3.64
C SER A 93 1.62 -1.41 3.13
N VAL A 94 1.99 -1.51 1.86
CA VAL A 94 2.52 -2.72 1.24
C VAL A 94 3.97 -2.95 1.68
N SER A 95 4.32 -4.20 2.02
CA SER A 95 5.69 -4.58 2.33
C SER A 95 6.45 -4.99 1.06
N THR A 96 7.79 -4.90 1.09
CA THR A 96 8.61 -5.45 -0.02
C THR A 96 8.47 -6.96 -0.17
N SER A 97 8.04 -7.67 0.87
CA SER A 97 7.68 -9.10 0.80
C SER A 97 6.43 -9.35 -0.04
N ASP A 98 5.54 -8.37 -0.17
CA ASP A 98 4.32 -8.43 -0.99
C ASP A 98 4.60 -8.15 -2.48
N LEU A 99 5.87 -8.23 -2.92
CA LEU A 99 6.27 -7.98 -4.29
C LEU A 99 7.08 -9.16 -4.86
N SER A 100 6.46 -9.89 -5.79
CA SER A 100 6.92 -11.21 -6.25
C SER A 100 8.26 -11.23 -6.98
N THR A 101 8.72 -10.08 -7.48
CA THR A 101 9.98 -9.99 -8.22
C THR A 101 10.88 -8.87 -7.71
N ARG A 102 12.19 -9.01 -7.94
CA ARG A 102 13.17 -7.95 -7.66
C ARG A 102 12.85 -6.66 -8.43
N LYS A 103 12.34 -6.78 -9.67
CA LYS A 103 11.94 -5.62 -10.49
C LYS A 103 10.78 -4.86 -9.84
N LYS A 104 9.75 -5.56 -9.33
CA LYS A 104 8.62 -4.95 -8.61
C LYS A 104 9.10 -4.23 -7.33
N ARG A 105 10.00 -4.86 -6.57
CA ARG A 105 10.63 -4.23 -5.38
C ARG A 105 11.44 -2.97 -5.72
N GLN A 106 12.16 -2.97 -6.83
CA GLN A 106 12.88 -1.80 -7.32
C GLN A 106 11.91 -0.66 -7.68
N THR A 107 10.85 -0.94 -8.46
CA THR A 107 9.82 0.04 -8.81
C THR A 107 9.16 0.64 -7.57
N TYR A 108 8.79 -0.21 -6.60
CA TYR A 108 8.23 0.25 -5.32
C TYR A 108 9.17 1.20 -4.59
N SER A 109 10.46 0.88 -4.53
CA SER A 109 11.47 1.71 -3.88
C SER A 109 11.60 3.07 -4.56
N GLU A 110 11.58 3.11 -5.88
CA GLU A 110 11.58 4.36 -6.66
C GLU A 110 10.33 5.21 -6.39
N TRP A 111 9.16 4.58 -6.37
CA TRP A 111 7.91 5.25 -6.03
C TRP A 111 7.97 5.82 -4.62
N SER A 112 8.38 5.03 -3.64
CA SER A 112 8.51 5.45 -2.23
C SER A 112 9.39 6.69 -2.08
N VAL A 113 10.55 6.71 -2.74
CA VAL A 113 11.46 7.89 -2.75
C VAL A 113 10.77 9.11 -3.36
N MET A 114 10.04 8.94 -4.48
CA MET A 114 9.30 10.06 -5.07
C MET A 114 8.20 10.58 -4.13
N MET A 115 7.43 9.70 -3.51
CA MET A 115 6.37 10.10 -2.56
C MET A 115 6.95 10.80 -1.34
N GLN A 116 8.12 10.39 -0.86
CA GLN A 116 8.85 11.09 0.19
C GLN A 116 9.26 12.51 -0.25
N HIS A 117 9.75 12.68 -1.48
CA HIS A 117 10.08 14.01 -2.00
C HIS A 117 8.87 14.93 -2.12
N ILE A 118 7.73 14.42 -2.59
CA ILE A 118 6.48 15.18 -2.65
C ILE A 118 6.02 15.55 -1.23
N SER A 119 6.03 14.61 -0.30
CA SER A 119 5.59 14.83 1.08
C SER A 119 6.44 15.91 1.76
N GLN A 120 7.77 15.81 1.69
CA GLN A 120 8.67 16.81 2.24
C GLN A 120 8.52 18.18 1.57
N ALA A 121 8.21 18.22 0.28
CA ALA A 121 7.98 19.47 -0.45
C ALA A 121 6.70 20.17 0.02
N VAL A 122 5.62 19.41 0.20
CA VAL A 122 4.37 19.90 0.80
C VAL A 122 4.63 20.43 2.22
N GLU A 123 5.36 19.71 3.06
CA GLU A 123 5.67 20.12 4.43
C GLU A 123 6.47 21.44 4.43
N ARG A 124 7.48 21.56 3.57
CA ARG A 124 8.25 22.79 3.41
C ARG A 124 7.40 23.99 2.94
N CYS A 125 6.42 23.76 2.06
CA CYS A 125 5.57 24.83 1.54
C CYS A 125 4.45 25.25 2.50
N THR A 126 3.87 24.30 3.23
CA THR A 126 2.70 24.54 4.10
C THR A 126 3.07 24.75 5.56
N GLY A 127 4.31 24.39 5.95
CA GLY A 127 4.76 24.38 7.34
C GLY A 127 4.08 23.32 8.21
N LYS A 128 3.33 22.40 7.62
CA LYS A 128 2.53 21.39 8.33
C LYS A 128 2.84 19.98 7.83
N ALA A 129 2.87 19.03 8.75
CA ALA A 129 2.95 17.60 8.43
C ALA A 129 1.76 17.17 7.56
N LEU A 130 1.97 16.17 6.70
CA LEU A 130 0.86 15.63 5.89
C LEU A 130 -0.20 14.98 6.80
N PRO A 131 -1.50 15.24 6.54
CA PRO A 131 -2.58 14.55 7.24
C PRO A 131 -2.48 13.02 7.10
N THR A 132 -2.78 12.31 8.19
CA THR A 132 -2.85 10.83 8.19
C THR A 132 -4.04 10.35 7.35
N SER A 133 -5.20 10.99 7.52
CA SER A 133 -6.42 10.83 6.71
C SER A 133 -6.66 12.10 5.89
N MET A 134 -7.08 11.93 4.63
CA MET A 134 -7.42 13.04 3.73
C MET A 134 -8.37 12.53 2.65
N THR A 135 -9.17 13.43 2.07
CA THR A 135 -10.00 13.10 0.90
C THR A 135 -9.14 13.00 -0.35
N GLN A 136 -9.65 12.34 -1.40
CA GLN A 136 -8.96 12.27 -2.69
C GLN A 136 -8.67 13.67 -3.26
N GLN A 137 -9.61 14.62 -3.11
CA GLN A 137 -9.42 16.00 -3.57
C GLN A 137 -8.28 16.70 -2.83
N GLN A 138 -8.22 16.54 -1.51
CA GLN A 138 -7.11 17.08 -0.70
C GLN A 138 -5.78 16.44 -1.11
N ALA A 139 -5.73 15.12 -1.30
CA ALA A 139 -4.54 14.43 -1.74
C ALA A 139 -4.05 14.94 -3.11
N THR A 140 -4.96 15.18 -4.05
CA THR A 140 -4.65 15.77 -5.37
C THR A 140 -4.05 17.17 -5.22
N ALA A 141 -4.68 18.05 -4.43
CA ALA A 141 -4.19 19.40 -4.21
C ALA A 141 -2.79 19.43 -3.56
N LEU A 142 -2.55 18.56 -2.58
CA LEU A 142 -1.24 18.41 -1.93
C LEU A 142 -0.20 17.87 -2.92
N CYS A 143 -0.55 16.89 -3.75
CA CYS A 143 0.37 16.39 -4.79
C CYS A 143 0.78 17.49 -5.77
N ILE A 144 -0.19 18.27 -6.28
CA ILE A 144 0.08 19.39 -7.19
C ILE A 144 0.99 20.41 -6.52
N THR A 145 0.69 20.78 -5.27
CA THR A 145 1.49 21.72 -4.48
C THR A 145 2.93 21.21 -4.27
N GLY A 146 3.07 19.94 -3.88
CA GLY A 146 4.36 19.30 -3.66
C GLY A 146 5.18 19.21 -4.93
N VAL A 147 4.57 18.80 -6.05
CA VAL A 147 5.26 18.68 -7.33
C VAL A 147 5.67 20.05 -7.89
N ASN A 148 4.81 21.06 -7.81
CA ASN A 148 5.10 22.41 -8.32
C ASN A 148 6.20 23.13 -7.52
N SER A 149 6.38 22.77 -6.25
CA SER A 149 7.44 23.31 -5.40
C SER A 149 8.78 22.59 -5.57
N LEU A 150 8.82 21.44 -6.25
CA LEU A 150 10.07 20.80 -6.62
C LEU A 150 10.81 21.65 -7.64
N ARG A 151 12.09 21.90 -7.39
CA ARG A 151 12.98 22.60 -8.32
C ARG A 151 13.39 21.67 -9.46
N LEU A 152 12.48 21.46 -10.40
CA LEU A 152 12.78 20.77 -11.66
C LEU A 152 13.51 21.77 -12.58
N GLY A 153 14.67 21.38 -13.11
CA GLY A 153 15.41 22.26 -14.03
C GLY A 153 14.54 22.64 -15.23
N GLY A 154 14.51 23.91 -15.64
CA GLY A 154 13.74 24.44 -16.78
C GLY A 154 12.29 24.84 -16.47
N ALA A 155 11.86 26.02 -16.93
CA ALA A 155 10.57 26.65 -16.59
C ALA A 155 9.34 25.96 -17.22
N SER A 156 9.44 25.47 -18.46
CA SER A 156 8.30 24.84 -19.18
C SER A 156 7.90 23.47 -18.62
N ARG A 157 8.81 22.79 -17.91
CA ARG A 157 8.55 21.46 -17.32
C ARG A 157 7.61 21.50 -16.12
N ARG A 158 7.41 22.66 -15.48
CA ARG A 158 6.61 22.77 -14.24
C ARG A 158 5.11 22.61 -14.47
N GLN A 159 4.54 23.17 -15.54
CA GLN A 159 3.08 23.11 -15.79
C GLN A 159 2.55 21.69 -16.04
N ARG A 160 3.39 20.77 -16.54
CA ARG A 160 2.99 19.38 -16.84
C ARG A 160 3.65 18.34 -15.92
N ALA A 161 4.28 18.79 -14.84
CA ALA A 161 5.11 17.94 -13.99
C ALA A 161 4.31 16.79 -13.33
N THR A 162 3.06 17.03 -12.95
CA THR A 162 2.18 16.01 -12.38
C THR A 162 1.72 14.97 -13.40
N GLN A 163 1.70 15.31 -14.69
CA GLN A 163 1.34 14.45 -15.81
C GLN A 163 2.53 13.67 -16.38
N LEU A 164 3.75 13.99 -15.96
CA LEU A 164 4.92 13.24 -16.35
C LEU A 164 4.92 11.87 -15.67
N LYS A 165 5.46 10.86 -16.36
CA LYS A 165 5.66 9.54 -15.78
C LYS A 165 6.49 9.64 -14.50
N ILE A 166 6.10 8.88 -13.48
CA ILE A 166 6.78 8.91 -12.18
C ILE A 166 8.29 8.64 -12.27
N THR A 167 8.71 7.71 -13.12
CA THR A 167 10.12 7.38 -13.34
C THR A 167 10.90 8.56 -13.93
N THR A 168 10.33 9.24 -14.93
CA THR A 168 10.91 10.44 -15.53
C THR A 168 11.03 11.56 -14.49
N MET A 169 9.99 11.75 -13.68
CA MET A 169 9.97 12.78 -12.65
C MET A 169 11.01 12.56 -11.57
N LEU A 170 11.16 11.33 -11.09
CA LEU A 170 12.20 10.99 -10.13
C LEU A 170 13.60 11.23 -10.71
N ARG A 171 13.82 10.93 -11.99
CA ARG A 171 15.09 11.23 -12.68
C ARG A 171 15.40 12.72 -12.65
N LEU A 172 14.43 13.56 -13.00
CA LEU A 172 14.58 15.02 -12.99
C LEU A 172 14.88 15.57 -11.58
N VAL A 173 14.24 15.03 -10.55
CA VAL A 173 14.52 15.41 -9.15
C VAL A 173 15.95 15.03 -8.75
N ARG A 174 16.44 13.86 -9.16
CA ARG A 174 17.82 13.42 -8.89
C ARG A 174 18.86 14.26 -9.64
N GLU A 175 18.60 14.57 -10.91
CA GLU A 175 19.44 15.45 -11.73
C GLU A 175 19.54 16.84 -11.10
N ALA A 176 18.42 17.45 -10.71
CA ALA A 176 18.40 18.77 -10.07
C ALA A 176 19.22 18.80 -8.78
N LYS A 177 19.07 17.80 -7.90
CA LYS A 177 19.86 17.67 -6.66
C LYS A 177 21.34 17.44 -6.90
N HIS A 178 21.71 16.79 -8.01
CA HIS A 178 23.10 16.62 -8.38
C HIS A 178 23.72 17.95 -8.83
N VAL A 179 23.00 18.72 -9.65
CA VAL A 179 23.43 20.05 -10.08
C VAL A 179 23.58 20.99 -8.88
N GLU A 180 22.59 21.04 -7.97
CA GLU A 180 22.64 21.89 -6.78
C GLU A 180 23.85 21.59 -5.88
N ARG A 181 24.25 20.31 -5.74
CA ARG A 181 25.44 19.95 -4.95
C ARG A 181 26.74 20.36 -5.62
N ASN A 182 26.84 20.28 -6.93
CA ASN A 182 28.06 20.59 -7.68
C ASN A 182 28.27 22.10 -7.88
N THR A 183 27.24 22.94 -7.71
CA THR A 183 27.38 24.41 -7.80
C THR A 183 27.79 25.08 -6.50
N HIS A 184 27.82 24.36 -5.37
CA HIS A 184 28.21 24.88 -4.05
C HIS A 184 29.58 24.35 -3.58
N THR A 185 30.33 23.71 -4.47
CA THR A 185 31.76 23.35 -4.34
C THR A 185 32.59 24.24 -5.24
#